data_AF-A0A2D4ZQY9-F1
#
_entry.id   AF-A0A2D4ZQY9-F1
#
_cell.length_a   1.000
_cell.length_b   1.000
_cell.length_c   1.000
_cell.angle_alpha   90.00
_cell.angle_beta   90.00
_cell.angle_gamma   90.00
#
_symmetry.space_group_name_H-M   'P 1'
#
loop_
_entity.id
_entity.type
_entity.pdbx_description
1 polymer ?
#
loop_
_entity_poly.entity_id
_entity_poly.type
_entity_poly.pdbx_seq_one_letter_code
_entity_poly.pdbx_strand_id
1 'polypeptide(L)'
;MAKELNEDTGFKVSIKTLAGIGVALATIIGMWFTLQADIAEAKALPLPPDPEITRMEFDMKDQLVRQTIMSTQEDVTELKEDLDRIEAKIDKLK
;
A
#
# COMPACT_ATOMS: atom_id res chain seq x y z
N MET A 1 4.50 -30.66 33.37
CA MET A 1 5.09 -30.28 34.67
C MET A 1 6.10 -29.18 34.43
N ALA A 2 5.68 -27.93 34.59
CA ALA A 2 6.57 -26.78 34.48
C ALA A 2 7.47 -26.78 35.72
N LYS A 3 8.79 -26.93 35.52
CA LYS A 3 9.78 -26.79 36.57
C LYS A 3 9.93 -25.29 36.80
N GLU A 4 9.38 -24.78 37.90
CA GLU A 4 9.56 -23.38 38.29
C GLU A 4 11.06 -23.09 38.44
N LEU A 5 11.52 -22.02 37.79
CA LEU A 5 12.89 -21.54 37.85
C LEU A 5 13.07 -20.81 39.18
N ASN A 6 13.84 -21.37 40.11
CA ASN A 6 14.19 -20.77 41.39
C ASN A 6 15.68 -20.33 41.39
N GLU A 7 16.00 -19.23 42.08
CA GLU A 7 17.32 -18.58 42.16
C GLU A 7 18.45 -19.53 42.64
N ASP A 8 18.13 -20.57 43.43
CA ASP A 8 19.08 -21.57 43.92
C ASP A 8 19.38 -22.71 42.92
N THR A 9 18.76 -22.70 41.73
CA THR A 9 18.98 -23.75 40.71
C THR A 9 20.23 -23.44 39.89
N GLY A 10 21.39 -23.88 40.37
CA GLY A 10 22.65 -23.76 39.63
C GLY A 10 22.62 -24.51 38.30
N PHE A 11 22.45 -23.79 37.18
CA PHE A 11 22.62 -24.36 35.84
C PHE A 11 24.11 -24.62 35.57
N LYS A 12 24.50 -25.89 35.38
CA LYS A 12 25.82 -26.25 34.85
C LYS A 12 25.84 -25.96 33.34
N VAL A 13 25.97 -24.69 32.96
CA VAL A 13 26.11 -24.30 31.56
C VAL A 13 27.52 -24.61 31.09
N SER A 14 27.66 -25.40 30.02
CA SER A 14 28.96 -25.68 29.43
C SER A 14 29.52 -24.43 28.74
N ILE A 15 30.84 -24.27 28.70
CA ILE A 15 31.51 -23.17 27.97
C ILE A 15 31.08 -23.15 26.50
N LYS A 16 30.87 -24.32 25.89
CA LYS A 16 30.38 -24.45 24.51
C LYS A 16 28.96 -23.89 24.35
N THR A 17 28.09 -24.09 25.35
CA THR A 17 26.74 -23.52 25.37
C THR A 17 26.78 -22.00 25.55
N LEU A 18 27.63 -21.48 26.43
CA LEU A 18 27.83 -20.03 26.60
C LEU A 18 28.40 -19.38 25.34
N ALA A 19 29.37 -20.02 24.68
CA ALA A 19 29.93 -19.55 23.42
C ALA A 19 28.87 -19.56 22.30
N GLY A 20 28.04 -20.60 22.22
CA GLY A 20 26.94 -20.68 21.27
C GLY A 20 25.90 -19.57 21.48
N ILE A 21 25.53 -19.29 22.74
CA ILE A 21 24.65 -18.16 23.09
C ILE A 21 25.32 -16.83 22.73
N GLY A 22 26.62 -16.68 23.01
CA GLY A 22 27.38 -15.48 22.66
C GLY A 22 27.39 -15.20 21.15
N VAL A 23 27.62 -16.22 20.32
CA VAL A 23 27.57 -16.09 18.86
C VAL A 23 26.15 -15.77 18.37
N ALA A 24 25.13 -16.42 18.93
CA ALA A 24 23.73 -16.14 18.58
C ALA A 24 23.35 -14.69 18.92
N LEU A 25 23.71 -14.21 20.10
CA LEU A 25 23.50 -12.83 20.53
C LEU A 25 24.28 -11.84 19.66
N ALA A 26 25.56 -12.12 19.37
CA ALA A 26 26.38 -11.28 18.51
C ALA A 26 25.78 -11.14 17.10
N THR A 27 25.20 -12.22 16.56
CA THR A 27 24.53 -12.20 15.25
C THR A 27 23.28 -11.30 15.27
N ILE A 28 22.44 -11.44 16.29
CA ILE A 28 21.21 -10.65 16.43
C ILE A 28 21.53 -9.17 16.65
N ILE A 29 22.49 -8.87 17.52
CA ILE A 29 22.95 -7.51 17.81
C ILE A 29 23.58 -6.89 16.56
N GLY A 30 24.42 -7.65 15.84
CA GLY A 30 25.01 -7.21 14.58
C GLY A 30 23.94 -6.84 13.56
N MET A 31 22.94 -7.71 13.34
CA MET A 31 21.82 -7.46 12.43
C MET A 31 20.98 -6.23 12.85
N TRP A 32 20.79 -6.01 14.15
CA TRP A 32 20.09 -4.83 14.65
C TRP A 32 20.84 -3.54 14.32
N PHE A 33 22.17 -3.51 14.52
CA PHE A 33 22.97 -2.32 14.22
C PHE A 33 23.12 -2.05 12.72
N THR A 34 23.19 -3.09 11.88
CA THR A 34 23.16 -2.89 10.41
C THR A 34 21.83 -2.26 9.99
N LEU A 35 20.71 -2.76 10.51
CA LEU A 35 19.39 -2.19 10.20
C LEU A 35 19.27 -0.73 10.67
N GLN A 36 19.81 -0.39 11.85
CA GLN A 36 19.83 0.99 12.31
C GLN A 36 20.65 1.91 11.39
N ALA A 37 21.78 1.42 10.86
CA ALA A 37 22.61 2.17 9.91
C ALA A 37 21.87 2.39 8.59
N ASP A 38 21.25 1.35 8.03
CA ASP A 38 20.46 1.44 6.80
C ASP A 38 19.30 2.43 6.94
N ILE A 39 18.61 2.43 8.10
CA ILE A 39 17.54 3.38 8.38
C ILE A 39 18.08 4.81 8.49
N ALA A 40 19.25 5.00 9.10
CA ALA A 40 19.87 6.33 9.22
C ALA A 40 20.28 6.88 7.84
N GLU A 41 20.84 6.03 6.98
CA GLU A 41 21.16 6.37 5.59
C GLU A 41 19.89 6.70 4.80
N ALA A 42 18.86 5.86 4.87
CA ALA A 42 17.59 6.08 4.20
C ALA A 42 16.89 7.38 4.64
N LYS A 43 17.04 7.78 5.91
CA LYS A 43 16.52 9.05 6.44
C LYS A 43 17.28 10.28 5.93
N ALA A 44 18.53 10.11 5.52
CA ALA A 44 19.34 11.18 4.95
C ALA A 44 19.07 11.38 3.45
N LEU A 45 18.47 10.38 2.79
CA LEU A 45 18.06 10.52 1.40
C LEU A 45 16.95 11.58 1.29
N PRO A 46 17.06 12.49 0.30
CA PRO A 46 15.99 13.43 0.05
C PRO A 46 14.71 12.65 -0.28
N LEU A 47 13.59 13.12 0.25
CA LEU A 47 12.29 12.62 -0.14
C LEU A 47 12.15 12.78 -1.67
N PRO A 48 11.50 11.82 -2.36
CA PRO A 48 11.19 12.01 -3.76
C PRO A 48 10.45 13.35 -3.90
N PRO A 49 10.77 14.16 -4.92
CA PRO A 49 10.04 15.39 -5.15
C PRO A 49 8.56 15.06 -5.27
N ASP A 50 7.70 15.96 -4.75
CA ASP A 50 6.26 15.83 -4.94
C ASP A 50 5.99 15.62 -6.44
N PRO A 51 5.08 14.71 -6.81
CA PRO A 51 4.76 14.48 -8.21
C PRO A 51 4.22 15.78 -8.81
N GLU A 52 5.07 16.50 -9.52
CA GLU A 52 4.67 17.68 -10.27
C GLU A 52 3.80 17.18 -11.42
N ILE A 53 2.52 17.57 -11.42
CA ILE A 53 1.63 17.32 -12.55
C ILE A 53 2.27 17.99 -13.75
N THR A 54 2.88 17.17 -14.61
CA THR A 54 3.51 17.68 -15.82
C THR A 54 2.41 18.27 -16.69
N ARG A 55 2.67 19.39 -17.38
CA ARG A 55 1.67 20.01 -18.27
C ARG A 55 1.03 19.00 -19.24
N MET A 56 1.82 18.04 -19.70
CA MET A 56 1.36 16.91 -20.52
C MET A 56 0.31 16.03 -19.82
N GLU A 57 0.48 15.69 -18.54
CA GLU A 57 -0.51 14.90 -17.79
C GLU A 57 -1.81 15.68 -17.57
N PHE A 58 -1.71 16.99 -17.35
CA PHE A 58 -2.87 17.85 -17.23
C PHE A 58 -3.66 17.90 -18.55
N ASP A 59 -2.98 18.16 -19.67
CA ASP A 59 -3.61 18.23 -20.99
C ASP A 59 -4.26 16.90 -21.37
N MET A 60 -3.61 15.77 -21.11
CA MET A 60 -4.17 14.44 -21.36
C MET A 60 -5.42 14.17 -20.49
N LYS A 61 -5.38 14.55 -19.21
CA LYS A 61 -6.54 14.38 -18.31
C LYS A 61 -7.70 15.28 -18.72
N ASP A 62 -7.44 16.52 -19.10
CA ASP A 62 -8.46 17.46 -19.58
C ASP A 62 -9.12 16.95 -20.88
N GLN A 63 -8.34 16.44 -21.84
CA GLN A 63 -8.89 15.81 -23.05
C GLN A 63 -9.78 14.61 -22.72
N LEU A 64 -9.34 13.73 -21.81
CA LEU A 64 -10.11 12.56 -21.40
C LEU A 64 -11.43 12.96 -20.73
N VAL A 65 -11.39 13.94 -19.82
CA VAL A 65 -12.59 14.44 -19.16
C VAL A 65 -13.58 15.01 -20.17
N ARG A 66 -13.11 15.81 -21.14
CA ARG A 66 -13.98 16.34 -22.21
C ARG A 66 -14.58 15.22 -23.06
N GLN A 67 -13.79 14.21 -23.42
CA GLN A 67 -14.29 13.07 -24.20
C GLN A 67 -15.37 12.30 -23.44
N THR A 68 -15.17 12.02 -22.16
CA THR A 68 -16.15 11.34 -21.31
C THR A 68 -17.44 12.17 -21.18
N ILE A 69 -17.32 13.50 -21.04
CA ILE A 69 -18.50 14.37 -21.00
C ILE A 69 -19.28 14.28 -22.32
N MET A 70 -18.60 14.29 -23.47
CA MET A 70 -19.26 14.17 -24.78
C MET A 70 -19.98 12.82 -24.92
N SER A 71 -19.31 11.71 -24.58
CA SER A 71 -19.95 10.38 -24.67
C SER A 71 -21.13 10.25 -23.72
N THR A 72 -21.02 10.72 -22.48
CA THR A 72 -22.16 10.70 -21.54
C THR A 72 -23.30 11.60 -22.01
N GLN A 73 -23.04 12.73 -22.68
CA GLN A 73 -24.09 13.55 -23.28
C GLN A 73 -24.82 12.84 -24.41
N GLU A 74 -24.09 12.11 -25.25
CA GLU A 74 -24.66 11.26 -26.31
C GLU A 74 -25.54 10.17 -25.68
N ASP A 75 -25.03 9.44 -24.69
CA ASP A 75 -25.77 8.39 -23.98
C ASP A 75 -27.07 8.94 -23.35
N VAL A 76 -27.02 10.12 -22.73
CA VAL A 76 -28.20 10.77 -22.14
C VAL A 76 -29.22 11.17 -23.21
N THR A 77 -28.76 11.54 -24.40
CA THR A 77 -29.64 11.88 -25.52
C THR A 77 -30.35 10.64 -26.05
N GLU A 78 -29.61 9.54 -26.25
CA GLU A 78 -30.18 8.25 -26.66
C GLU A 78 -31.21 7.74 -25.65
N LEU A 79 -30.91 7.83 -24.35
CA LEU A 79 -31.84 7.45 -23.29
C LEU A 79 -33.15 8.27 -23.33
N LYS A 80 -33.08 9.56 -23.63
CA LYS A 80 -34.28 10.40 -23.77
C LYS A 80 -35.15 9.94 -24.95
N GLU A 81 -34.54 9.66 -26.10
CA GLU A 81 -35.27 9.14 -27.26
C GLU A 81 -35.93 7.80 -26.96
N ASP A 82 -35.25 6.93 -26.22
CA ASP A 82 -35.83 5.66 -25.78
C ASP A 82 -37.01 5.84 -24.83
N LEU A 83 -36.92 6.79 -23.88
CA LEU A 83 -38.03 7.12 -22.99
C LEU A 83 -39.24 7.63 -23.77
N ASP A 84 -39.05 8.54 -24.73
CA ASP A 84 -40.11 9.05 -25.59
C ASP A 84 -40.78 7.92 -26.39
N ARG A 85 -39.97 6.97 -26.91
CA ARG A 85 -40.47 5.77 -27.60
C ARG A 85 -41.31 4.87 -26.69
N ILE A 86 -40.90 4.71 -25.44
CA ILE A 86 -41.63 3.90 -24.44
C ILE A 86 -42.94 4.58 -24.08
N GLU A 87 -42.93 5.89 -23.81
CA GLU A 87 -44.13 6.68 -23.51
C GLU A 87 -45.15 6.59 -24.64
N ALA A 88 -44.72 6.79 -25.89
CA ALA A 88 -45.59 6.67 -27.07
C ALA A 88 -46.19 5.27 -27.25
N LYS A 89 -45.50 4.20 -26.79
CA LYS A 89 -46.06 2.84 -26.79
C LYS A 89 -47.08 2.65 -25.68
N ILE A 90 -46.82 3.18 -24.49
CA ILE A 90 -47.75 3.12 -23.34
C ILE A 90 -49.04 3.87 -23.67
N ASP A 91 -48.96 5.04 -24.30
CA ASP A 91 -50.14 5.81 -24.70
C ASP A 91 -51.01 5.10 -25.73
N LYS A 92 -50.41 4.27 -26.60
CA LYS A 92 -51.17 3.44 -27.56
C LYS A 92 -51.88 2.25 -26.93
N LEU A 93 -51.51 1.88 -25.70
CA LEU A 93 -52.12 0.78 -24.95
C LEU A 93 -53.27 1.24 -24.04
N LYS A 94 -53.43 2.55 -23.86
CA LYS A 94 -54.61 3.16 -23.21
C LYS A 94 -55.73 3.38 -24.23
#